data_AF-A0A948MKW7-F1
#
_entry.id   AF-A0A948MKW7-F1
#
_cell.length_a   1.000
_cell.length_b   1.000
_cell.length_c   1.000
_cell.angle_alpha   90.00
_cell.angle_beta   90.00
_cell.angle_gamma   90.00
#
_symmetry.space_group_name_H-M   'P 1'
#
loop_
_entity.id
_entity.type
_entity.pdbx_description
1 polymer ?
#
loop_
_entity_poly.entity_id
_entity_poly.type
_entity_poly.pdbx_seq_one_letter_code
_entity_poly.pdbx_strand_id
1 'polypeptide(L)'
;MTLDAPRKAWFGQPPGLTILFLTEMWEKFSYYGMRALLVYYMTKQLLFSQEQASMVYGLYTALAYLSPVFGGMLADRWLGKRRAVILGGAIMAFGHFLMAFDALLYPALLAIVLGNGLFLPTLPGQVGDLYQRDDP
;
A
#
# COMPACT_ATOMS: atom_id res chain seq x y z
N MET A 1 -31.79 6.41 -24.51
CA MET A 1 -31.02 6.12 -23.29
C MET A 1 -29.81 5.32 -23.71
N THR A 2 -28.75 6.02 -24.12
CA THR A 2 -27.54 5.42 -24.68
C THR A 2 -26.70 4.87 -23.54
N LEU A 3 -26.67 3.55 -23.39
CA LEU A 3 -25.68 2.88 -22.55
C LEU A 3 -24.36 3.00 -23.28
N ASP A 4 -23.60 4.05 -22.98
CA ASP A 4 -22.23 4.22 -23.46
C ASP A 4 -21.46 2.95 -23.10
N ALA A 5 -21.05 2.18 -24.11
CA ALA A 5 -20.17 1.04 -23.91
C ALA A 5 -18.96 1.52 -23.08
N PRO A 6 -18.54 0.81 -22.02
CA PRO A 6 -17.40 1.24 -21.22
C PRO A 6 -16.24 1.43 -22.18
N ARG A 7 -15.75 2.68 -22.29
CA ARG A 7 -14.73 3.06 -23.25
C ARG A 7 -13.50 2.20 -22.94
N LYS A 8 -13.28 1.13 -23.72
CA LYS A 8 -12.15 0.21 -23.54
C LYS A 8 -10.88 1.04 -23.55
N ALA A 9 -10.14 0.97 -22.46
CA ALA A 9 -8.87 1.65 -22.31
C ALA A 9 -7.73 0.70 -22.69
N TRP A 10 -6.53 1.05 -22.26
CA TRP A 10 -5.28 0.32 -22.49
C TRP A 10 -5.47 -1.21 -22.49
N PHE A 11 -4.93 -1.87 -23.52
CA PHE A 11 -5.01 -3.32 -23.73
C PHE A 11 -6.43 -3.92 -23.81
N GLY A 12 -7.46 -3.11 -24.11
CA GLY A 12 -8.84 -3.59 -24.26
C GLY A 12 -9.59 -3.81 -22.94
N GLN A 13 -9.00 -3.38 -21.83
CA GLN A 13 -9.52 -3.56 -20.47
C GLN A 13 -10.33 -2.33 -19.98
N PRO A 14 -11.13 -2.48 -18.90
CA PRO A 14 -11.81 -1.35 -18.29
C PRO A 14 -10.82 -0.24 -17.85
N PRO A 15 -11.12 1.05 -18.06
CA PRO A 15 -10.23 2.16 -17.68
C PRO A 15 -9.87 2.18 -16.18
N GLY A 16 -10.77 1.69 -15.32
CA GLY A 16 -10.50 1.54 -13.90
C GLY A 16 -9.34 0.61 -13.59
N LEU A 17 -9.12 -0.42 -14.42
CA LEU A 17 -8.03 -1.38 -14.23
C LEU A 17 -6.68 -0.69 -14.39
N THR A 18 -6.52 0.18 -15.38
CA THR A 18 -5.26 0.92 -15.58
C THR A 18 -4.92 1.78 -14.37
N ILE A 19 -5.91 2.41 -13.75
CA ILE A 19 -5.72 3.21 -12.53
C ILE A 19 -5.32 2.32 -11.36
N LEU A 20 -6.02 1.20 -11.15
CA LEU A 20 -5.71 0.26 -10.06
C LEU A 20 -4.32 -0.36 -10.24
N PHE A 21 -3.98 -0.76 -11.47
CA PHE A 21 -2.66 -1.29 -11.81
C PHE A 21 -1.55 -0.28 -11.53
N LEU A 22 -1.67 0.96 -12.01
CA LEU A 22 -0.68 1.99 -11.74
C LEU A 22 -0.57 2.30 -10.25
N THR A 23 -1.70 2.30 -9.54
CA THR A 23 -1.75 2.53 -8.09
C THR A 23 -1.00 1.42 -7.33
N GLU A 24 -1.22 0.16 -7.69
CA GLU A 24 -0.50 -0.99 -7.12
C GLU A 24 0.99 -0.98 -7.51
N MET A 25 1.32 -0.61 -8.74
CA MET A 25 2.71 -0.52 -9.21
C MET A 25 3.51 0.52 -8.42
N TRP A 26 2.94 1.71 -8.21
CA TRP A 26 3.58 2.77 -7.43
C TRP A 26 3.73 2.41 -5.95
N GLU A 27 2.74 1.72 -5.38
CA GLU A 27 2.84 1.20 -4.01
C GLU A 27 4.02 0.22 -3.89
N LYS A 28 4.09 -0.79 -4.77
CA LYS A 28 5.17 -1.78 -4.76
C LYS A 28 6.53 -1.13 -4.97
N PHE A 29 6.64 -0.17 -5.89
CA PHE A 29 7.87 0.57 -6.09
C PHE A 29 8.33 1.26 -4.81
N SER A 30 7.44 1.98 -4.13
CA SER A 30 7.73 2.65 -2.86
C SER A 30 8.14 1.66 -1.76
N TYR A 31 7.36 0.58 -1.60
CA TYR A 31 7.57 -0.42 -0.56
C TYR A 31 8.90 -1.16 -0.72
N TYR A 32 9.19 -1.67 -1.92
CA TYR A 32 10.44 -2.40 -2.17
C TYR A 32 11.65 -1.47 -2.22
N GLY A 33 11.50 -0.26 -2.78
CA GLY A 33 12.56 0.75 -2.80
C GLY A 33 12.99 1.15 -1.39
N MET A 34 12.02 1.44 -0.51
CA MET A 34 12.27 1.71 0.90
C MET A 34 12.96 0.52 1.58
N ARG A 35 12.41 -0.70 1.46
CA ARG A 35 12.97 -1.90 2.10
C ARG A 35 14.40 -2.20 1.67
N ALA A 36 14.74 -1.97 0.41
CA ALA A 36 16.08 -2.20 -0.11
C ALA A 36 17.14 -1.31 0.57
N LEU A 37 16.76 -0.09 0.94
CA LEU A 37 17.67 0.90 1.52
C LEU A 37 17.54 1.02 3.05
N LEU A 38 16.47 0.50 3.65
CA LEU A 38 16.13 0.75 5.05
C LEU A 38 17.21 0.28 6.04
N VAL A 39 17.73 -0.93 5.88
CA VAL A 39 18.80 -1.46 6.75
C VAL A 39 20.10 -0.70 6.54
N TYR A 40 20.42 -0.35 5.28
CA TYR A 40 21.58 0.47 4.97
C TYR A 40 21.49 1.84 5.64
N TYR A 41 20.33 2.49 5.57
CA TYR A 41 20.06 3.76 6.23
C TYR A 41 20.21 3.65 7.76
N MET A 42 19.58 2.66 8.41
CA MET A 42 19.70 2.46 9.86
C MET A 42 21.15 2.23 10.32
N THR A 43 21.92 1.45 9.56
CA THR A 43 23.30 1.11 9.95
C THR A 43 24.31 2.21 9.62
N LYS A 44 24.13 2.95 8.52
CA LYS A 44 25.07 3.98 8.06
C LYS A 44 24.75 5.38 8.54
N GLN A 45 23.47 5.76 8.58
CA GLN A 45 23.05 7.09 9.00
C GLN A 45 22.75 7.14 10.50
N LEU A 46 21.97 6.18 11.01
CA LEU A 46 21.55 6.17 12.43
C LEU A 46 22.52 5.43 13.35
N LEU A 47 23.58 4.84 12.78
CA LEU A 47 24.63 4.11 13.52
C LEU A 47 24.09 2.95 14.37
N PHE A 48 22.97 2.36 13.98
CA PHE A 48 22.45 1.16 14.62
C PHE A 48 23.35 -0.04 14.35
N SER A 49 23.43 -0.97 15.30
CA SER A 49 24.08 -2.25 15.04
C SER A 49 23.30 -3.03 13.96
N GLN A 50 23.99 -3.92 13.25
CA GLN A 50 23.34 -4.79 12.27
C GLN A 50 22.22 -5.62 12.90
N GLU A 51 22.40 -6.06 14.14
CA GLU A 51 21.40 -6.82 14.90
C GLU A 51 20.14 -5.98 15.16
N GLN A 52 20.30 -4.75 15.65
CA GLN A 52 19.19 -3.83 15.89
C GLN A 52 18.43 -3.51 14.59
N ALA A 53 19.16 -3.20 13.51
CA ALA A 53 18.59 -2.90 12.22
C ALA A 53 17.79 -4.09 11.65
N SER A 54 18.34 -5.31 11.75
CA SER A 54 17.64 -6.54 11.34
C SER A 54 16.39 -6.80 12.18
N MET A 55 16.43 -6.55 13.49
CA MET A 55 15.26 -6.71 14.36
C MET A 55 14.13 -5.74 14.01
N VAL A 56 14.45 -4.46 13.79
CA VAL A 56 13.48 -3.44 13.36
C VAL A 56 12.88 -3.81 11.99
N TYR A 57 13.73 -4.21 11.04
CA TYR A 57 13.27 -4.64 9.71
C TYR A 57 12.36 -5.88 9.78
N GLY A 58 12.71 -6.87 10.61
CA GLY A 58 11.92 -8.08 10.82
C GLY A 58 10.55 -7.76 11.43
N LEU A 59 10.52 -6.92 12.47
CA LEU A 59 9.29 -6.48 13.10
C LEU A 59 8.40 -5.67 12.14
N TYR A 60 8.99 -4.72 11.42
CA TYR A 60 8.30 -3.97 10.37
C TYR A 60 7.65 -4.91 9.35
N THR A 61 8.42 -5.89 8.85
CA THR A 61 7.93 -6.85 7.86
C THR A 61 6.77 -7.68 8.44
N ALA A 62 6.92 -8.22 9.65
CA ALA A 62 5.88 -9.00 10.31
C ALA A 62 4.57 -8.19 10.47
N LEU A 63 4.66 -6.94 10.90
CA LEU A 63 3.51 -6.06 11.04
C LEU A 63 2.89 -5.67 9.68
N ALA A 64 3.72 -5.50 8.64
CA ALA A 64 3.23 -5.23 7.29
C ALA A 64 2.43 -6.42 6.72
N TYR A 65 2.73 -7.67 7.12
CA TYR A 65 1.94 -8.85 6.76
C TYR A 65 0.71 -9.05 7.67
N LEU A 66 0.75 -8.59 8.91
CA LEU A 66 -0.35 -8.75 9.87
C LEU A 66 -1.43 -7.66 9.72
N SER A 67 -1.02 -6.41 9.51
CA SER A 67 -1.92 -5.26 9.42
C SER A 67 -3.04 -5.36 8.36
N PRO A 68 -2.88 -6.03 7.20
CA PRO A 68 -3.96 -6.22 6.24
C PRO A 68 -5.16 -6.98 6.79
N VAL A 69 -4.95 -7.89 7.75
CA VAL A 69 -6.06 -8.64 8.39
C VAL A 69 -7.01 -7.66 9.10
N PHE A 70 -6.45 -6.75 9.89
CA PHE A 70 -7.23 -5.74 10.61
C PHE A 70 -7.78 -4.66 9.68
N GLY A 71 -6.98 -4.23 8.69
CA GLY A 71 -7.39 -3.21 7.74
C GLY A 71 -8.55 -3.65 6.83
N GLY A 72 -8.57 -4.92 6.41
CA GLY A 72 -9.68 -5.52 5.67
C GLY A 72 -10.97 -5.51 6.49
N MET A 73 -10.90 -5.97 7.75
CA MET A 73 -12.06 -5.92 8.66
C MET A 73 -12.59 -4.49 8.88
N LEU A 74 -11.70 -3.50 8.98
CA LEU A 74 -12.07 -2.09 9.13
C LEU A 74 -12.74 -1.56 7.86
N ALA A 75 -12.21 -1.92 6.69
CA ALA A 75 -12.73 -1.53 5.40
C ALA A 75 -14.12 -2.10 5.14
N ASP A 76 -14.34 -3.37 5.46
CA ASP A 76 -15.61 -4.06 5.21
C ASP A 76 -16.73 -3.56 6.11
N ARG A 77 -16.42 -3.17 7.36
CA ARG A 77 -17.44 -2.77 8.35
C ARG A 77 -17.77 -1.29 8.36
N TRP A 78 -16.78 -0.41 8.11
CA TRP A 78 -16.94 1.02 8.41
C TRP A 78 -16.55 1.96 7.26
N LEU A 79 -15.49 1.69 6.52
CA LEU A 79 -14.93 2.66 5.55
C LEU A 79 -15.43 2.45 4.12
N GLY A 80 -15.61 1.20 3.69
CA GLY A 80 -15.80 0.82 2.30
C GLY A 80 -14.49 0.82 1.50
N LYS A 81 -14.44 -0.03 0.45
CA LYS A 81 -13.23 -0.33 -0.34
C LYS A 81 -12.51 0.93 -0.86
N ARG A 82 -13.24 1.85 -1.51
CA ARG A 82 -12.67 3.05 -2.15
C ARG A 82 -12.03 4.01 -1.13
N ARG A 83 -12.69 4.27 0.00
CA ARG A 83 -12.15 5.18 1.03
C ARG A 83 -10.95 4.56 1.74
N ALA A 84 -10.97 3.26 1.98
CA ALA A 84 -9.86 2.53 2.57
C ALA A 84 -8.58 2.62 1.71
N VAL A 85 -8.68 2.45 0.38
CA VAL A 85 -7.53 2.63 -0.53
C VAL A 85 -6.99 4.06 -0.50
N ILE A 86 -7.85 5.08 -0.58
CA ILE A 86 -7.41 6.49 -0.58
C ILE A 86 -6.74 6.85 0.75
N LEU A 87 -7.37 6.47 1.87
CA LEU A 87 -6.83 6.75 3.20
C LEU A 87 -5.53 5.97 3.44
N GLY A 88 -5.48 4.69 3.07
CA GLY A 88 -4.29 3.86 3.16
C GLY A 88 -3.13 4.44 2.37
N GLY A 89 -3.37 4.80 1.10
CA GLY A 89 -2.39 5.47 0.24
C GLY A 89 -1.88 6.80 0.80
N ALA A 90 -2.77 7.64 1.35
CA ALA A 90 -2.39 8.91 1.95
C ALA A 90 -1.52 8.73 3.21
N ILE A 91 -1.88 7.78 4.08
CA ILE A 91 -1.09 7.46 5.28
C ILE A 91 0.29 6.89 4.87
N MET A 92 0.37 6.01 3.86
CA MET A 92 1.64 5.51 3.36
C MET A 92 2.52 6.62 2.81
N ALA A 93 1.97 7.52 1.99
CA ALA A 93 2.71 8.66 1.42
C ALA A 93 3.26 9.56 2.53
N PHE A 94 2.44 9.84 3.55
CA PHE A 94 2.88 10.60 4.72
C PHE A 94 3.98 9.87 5.49
N GLY A 95 3.86 8.56 5.71
CA GLY A 95 4.90 7.77 6.37
C GLY A 95 6.24 7.78 5.60
N HIS A 96 6.21 7.69 4.26
CA HIS A 96 7.42 7.81 3.46
C HIS A 96 8.04 9.22 3.55
N PHE A 97 7.21 10.27 3.61
CA PHE A 97 7.69 11.62 3.85
C PHE A 97 8.37 11.76 5.23
N LEU A 98 7.80 11.14 6.28
CA LEU A 98 8.39 11.15 7.62
C LEU A 98 9.77 10.47 7.67
N MET A 99 10.05 9.49 6.80
CA MET A 99 11.38 8.87 6.75
C MET A 99 12.50 9.83 6.33
N ALA A 100 12.18 11.02 5.79
CA ALA A 100 13.18 12.04 5.52
C ALA A 100 13.83 12.61 6.79
N PHE A 101 13.24 12.35 7.97
CA PHE A 101 13.73 12.85 9.25
C PHE A 101 14.18 11.69 10.14
N ASP A 102 15.46 11.70 10.52
CA ASP A 102 16.10 10.65 11.32
C ASP A 102 15.35 10.32 12.62
N ALA A 103 14.86 11.34 13.33
CA ALA A 103 14.12 11.18 14.58
C ALA A 103 12.73 10.51 14.43
N LEU A 104 12.19 10.47 13.20
CA LEU A 104 10.83 10.02 12.92
C LEU A 104 10.78 8.62 12.31
N LEU A 105 11.89 7.86 12.32
CA LEU A 105 11.93 6.52 11.73
C LEU A 105 10.80 5.60 12.23
N TYR A 106 10.63 5.43 13.54
CA TYR A 106 9.60 4.54 14.09
C TYR A 106 8.16 4.96 13.77
N PRO A 107 7.74 6.24 13.98
CA PRO A 107 6.40 6.67 13.57
C PRO A 107 6.21 6.61 12.05
N ALA A 108 7.26 6.83 11.25
CA ALA A 108 7.23 6.65 9.80
C ALA A 108 6.91 5.20 9.42
N LEU A 109 7.66 4.23 9.97
CA LEU A 109 7.45 2.80 9.72
C LEU A 109 6.05 2.36 10.16
N LEU A 110 5.58 2.85 11.32
CA LEU A 110 4.23 2.55 11.79
C LEU A 110 3.16 3.09 10.85
N ALA A 111 3.29 4.34 10.38
CA ALA A 111 2.37 4.92 9.41
C ALA A 111 2.34 4.09 8.12
N ILE A 112 3.50 3.69 7.60
CA ILE A 112 3.57 2.88 6.38
C ILE A 112 2.87 1.53 6.58
N VAL A 113 3.10 0.85 7.72
CA VAL A 113 2.41 -0.41 8.07
C VAL A 113 0.90 -0.22 8.10
N LEU A 114 0.40 0.80 8.80
CA LEU A 114 -1.04 1.05 8.93
C LEU A 114 -1.68 1.40 7.59
N GLY A 115 -1.00 2.23 6.79
CA GLY A 115 -1.46 2.58 5.46
C GLY A 115 -1.52 1.37 4.52
N ASN A 116 -0.48 0.53 4.52
CA ASN A 116 -0.45 -0.72 3.76
C ASN A 116 -1.57 -1.68 4.19
N GLY A 117 -1.82 -1.78 5.50
CA GLY A 117 -2.89 -2.62 6.03
C GLY A 117 -4.28 -2.26 5.50
N LEU A 118 -4.57 -0.98 5.26
CA LEU A 118 -5.84 -0.55 4.67
C LEU A 118 -5.88 -0.71 3.14
N PHE A 119 -4.74 -0.48 2.49
CA PHE A 119 -4.62 -0.46 1.03
C PHE A 119 -4.64 -1.86 0.42
N LEU A 120 -3.84 -2.79 0.95
CA LEU A 120 -3.58 -4.10 0.35
C LEU A 120 -4.83 -5.02 0.23
N PRO A 121 -5.67 -5.19 1.26
CA PRO A 121 -6.81 -6.11 1.18
C PRO A 121 -7.98 -5.56 0.35
N THR A 122 -8.02 -4.24 0.10
CA THR A 122 -9.17 -3.57 -0.50
C THR A 122 -9.04 -3.31 -2.00
N LEU A 123 -7.82 -3.41 -2.54
CA LEU A 123 -7.51 -3.16 -3.95
C LEU A 123 -7.96 -4.31 -4.88
N PRO A 124 -7.68 -5.60 -4.58
CA PRO A 124 -8.16 -6.71 -5.41
C PRO A 124 -9.70 -6.78 -5.48
N GLY A 125 -10.36 -6.43 -4.38
CA GLY A 125 -11.82 -6.38 -4.32
C GLY A 125 -12.44 -5.34 -5.25
N GLN A 126 -11.71 -4.29 -5.65
CA GLN A 126 -12.18 -3.30 -6.62
C GLN A 126 -11.97 -3.75 -8.06
N VAL A 127 -10.94 -4.58 -8.33
CA VAL A 127 -10.75 -5.18 -9.66
C VAL A 127 -11.94 -6.07 -10.02
N GLY A 128 -12.42 -6.87 -9.06
CA GLY A 128 -13.60 -7.72 -9.26
C GLY A 128 -14.89 -6.94 -9.57
N ASP A 129 -15.00 -5.70 -9.08
CA ASP A 129 -16.17 -4.84 -9.32
C ASP A 129 -16.14 -4.19 -10.73
N LEU A 130 -15.01 -4.27 -11.46
CA LEU A 130 -14.84 -3.69 -12.80
C LEU A 130 -15.30 -4.60 -13.95
N TYR A 131 -15.48 -5.90 -13.68
CA TYR A 131 -15.89 -6.90 -14.66
C TYR A 131 -17.33 -7.33 -14.41
N GLN A 132 -18.09 -7.54 -15.48
CA GLN A 132 -19.42 -8.14 -15.37
C GLN A 132 -19.28 -9.64 -15.11
N ARG A 133 -20.31 -10.25 -14.50
CA ARG A 133 -20.30 -11.69 -14.19
C ARG A 133 -20.14 -12.60 -15.41
N ASP A 134 -20.48 -12.10 -16.59
CA ASP A 134 -20.45 -12.82 -17.86
C ASP A 134 -19.29 -12.37 -18.78
N ASP A 135 -18.35 -11.57 -18.28
CA ASP A 135 -17.11 -11.28 -19.00
C ASP A 135 -16.21 -12.55 -19.03
N PRO A 136 -15.61 -12.90 -20.18
CA PRO A 136 -14.85 -14.14 -20.38
C PRO A 136 -13.51 -14.22 -19.61
#